data_AF-T0ZMD6-F1
#
_entry.id   AF-T0ZMD6-F1
#
_cell.length_a   1.000
_cell.length_b   1.000
_cell.length_c   1.000
_cell.angle_alpha   90.00
_cell.angle_beta   90.00
_cell.angle_gamma   90.00
#
_symmetry.space_group_name_H-M   'P 1'
#
loop_
_entity.id
_entity.type
_entity.pdbx_description
1 polymer ?
#
loop_
_entity_poly.entity_id
_entity_poly.type
_entity_poly.pdbx_seq_one_letter_code
_entity_poly.pdbx_strand_id
1 'polypeptide(L)'
;GKRLTGAIDPLILYVSGGNTQIIAGENGKYRVFGETTDMGIGNMLDKFAREIGIPFPGGPKIEELAKNGRNLLNLPYSVKGMDTSFSGIFTAAINHLAKGESVQDICYSIQETAFSMLCETLERAIYTTGKREILLTGGVARNVKLREMIVDMAHQSGCTVHETPLEYCMDNGTMIAQAAMLMFQNGIRQTIEQTAVDQRFRIDDAPAPWINGRIKSIEWGKGAESLIEQGNFLGNTCIIKKRISKNYRNSTIDGKILKERTGKELKILARGVESGLNFPKLFDYNAKEMAIIMEKIDGKLLGKCLDEET
;
A
#
# COMPACT_ATOMS: atom_id res chain seq x y z
N GLY A 1 5.78 -18.70 -2.84
CA GLY A 1 6.45 -17.46 -2.40
C GLY A 1 7.76 -17.76 -1.71
N LYS A 2 7.86 -17.50 -0.39
CA LYS A 2 9.10 -17.57 0.41
C LYS A 2 10.06 -18.72 0.07
N ARG A 3 9.57 -19.96 0.08
CA ARG A 3 10.38 -21.17 -0.19
C ARG A 3 11.09 -21.14 -1.55
N LEU A 4 10.43 -20.59 -2.57
CA LEU A 4 10.92 -20.59 -3.95
C LEU A 4 11.82 -19.38 -4.24
N THR A 5 11.58 -18.26 -3.55
CA THR A 5 12.28 -17.00 -3.81
C THR A 5 13.41 -16.74 -2.82
N GLY A 6 13.52 -17.54 -1.76
CA GLY A 6 14.48 -17.32 -0.67
C GLY A 6 14.10 -16.18 0.28
N ALA A 7 12.92 -15.57 0.15
CA ALA A 7 12.49 -14.50 1.06
C ALA A 7 12.35 -15.03 2.50
N ILE A 8 13.02 -14.37 3.44
CA ILE A 8 13.15 -14.81 4.83
C ILE A 8 12.04 -14.18 5.68
N ASP A 9 11.89 -12.85 5.61
CA ASP A 9 10.94 -12.09 6.43
C ASP A 9 10.33 -10.91 5.66
N PRO A 10 9.50 -11.19 4.63
CA PRO A 10 8.97 -10.15 3.76
C PRO A 10 7.69 -9.50 4.30
N LEU A 11 7.46 -8.26 3.87
CA LEU A 11 6.13 -7.71 3.64
C LEU A 11 5.52 -8.37 2.41
N ILE A 12 4.35 -8.96 2.56
CA ILE A 12 3.67 -9.68 1.49
C ILE A 12 2.58 -8.78 0.92
N LEU A 13 2.69 -8.42 -0.36
CA LEU A 13 1.58 -7.81 -1.08
C LEU A 13 0.80 -8.92 -1.80
N TYR A 14 -0.39 -9.23 -1.29
CA TYR A 14 -1.29 -10.21 -1.86
C TYR A 14 -2.41 -9.52 -2.65
N VAL A 15 -2.36 -9.64 -3.98
CA VAL A 15 -3.31 -9.01 -4.91
C VAL A 15 -3.91 -10.04 -5.88
N SER A 16 -5.18 -10.35 -5.69
CA SER A 16 -5.96 -11.27 -6.52
C SER A 16 -7.30 -10.67 -6.93
N GLY A 17 -8.17 -11.49 -7.53
CA GLY A 17 -9.55 -11.10 -7.81
C GLY A 17 -10.27 -10.67 -6.54
N GLY A 18 -10.28 -11.53 -5.52
CA GLY A 18 -11.03 -11.29 -4.28
C GLY A 18 -10.26 -10.55 -3.19
N ASN A 19 -8.92 -10.59 -3.20
CA ASN A 19 -8.10 -10.11 -2.10
C ASN A 19 -7.15 -8.99 -2.52
N THR A 20 -6.95 -8.03 -1.63
CA THR A 20 -5.94 -6.98 -1.77
C THR A 20 -5.49 -6.63 -0.36
N GLN A 21 -4.34 -7.17 0.04
CA GLN A 21 -3.86 -7.11 1.42
C GLN A 21 -2.34 -6.94 1.47
N ILE A 22 -1.88 -6.19 2.46
CA ILE A 22 -0.47 -6.09 2.86
C ILE A 22 -0.34 -6.84 4.17
N ILE A 23 0.45 -7.90 4.16
CA ILE A 23 0.55 -8.85 5.26
C ILE A 23 2.00 -8.90 5.72
N ALA A 24 2.24 -8.97 7.03
CA ALA A 24 3.58 -9.26 7.56
C ALA A 24 3.51 -10.35 8.62
N GLY A 25 4.61 -11.10 8.76
CA GLY A 25 4.77 -12.09 9.80
C GLY A 25 5.31 -11.49 11.09
N GLU A 26 4.69 -11.84 12.22
CA GLU A 26 5.14 -11.49 13.57
C GLU A 26 4.70 -12.53 14.60
N ASN A 27 5.59 -12.93 15.52
CA ASN A 27 5.28 -13.73 16.72
C ASN A 27 4.42 -14.99 16.43
N GLY A 28 4.82 -15.79 15.45
CA GLY A 28 4.12 -17.03 15.09
C GLY A 28 2.78 -16.81 14.39
N LYS A 29 2.48 -15.59 13.93
CA LYS A 29 1.24 -15.24 13.21
C LYS A 29 1.54 -14.35 12.01
N TYR A 30 0.59 -14.29 11.10
CA TYR A 30 0.53 -13.23 10.09
C TYR A 30 -0.43 -12.14 10.56
N ARG A 31 -0.19 -10.90 10.17
CA ARG A 31 -1.06 -9.76 10.46
C ARG A 31 -1.31 -8.95 9.20
N VAL A 32 -2.53 -8.43 9.06
CA VAL A 32 -2.88 -7.49 7.99
C VAL A 32 -2.54 -6.06 8.42
N PHE A 33 -1.70 -5.37 7.64
CA PHE A 33 -1.32 -3.97 7.85
C PHE A 33 -2.16 -3.02 7.04
N GLY A 34 -2.63 -3.44 5.88
CA GLY A 34 -3.51 -2.65 5.03
C GLY A 34 -4.30 -3.55 4.11
N GLU A 35 -5.55 -3.20 3.87
CA GLU A 35 -6.42 -3.98 2.99
C GLU A 35 -7.32 -3.09 2.13
N THR A 36 -8.02 -3.72 1.19
CA THR A 36 -9.12 -3.02 0.51
C THR A 36 -10.33 -2.92 1.44
N THR A 37 -10.96 -1.76 1.52
CA THR A 37 -12.18 -1.56 2.32
C THR A 37 -13.46 -1.88 1.53
N ASP A 38 -13.35 -2.21 0.24
CA ASP A 38 -14.50 -2.48 -0.62
C ASP A 38 -14.35 -3.75 -1.48
N MET A 39 -13.63 -3.70 -2.59
CA MET A 39 -13.44 -4.83 -3.51
C MET A 39 -11.96 -5.04 -3.80
N GLY A 40 -11.56 -6.29 -4.10
CA GLY A 40 -10.20 -6.56 -4.55
C GLY A 40 -9.89 -5.83 -5.87
N ILE A 41 -8.63 -5.43 -6.04
CA ILE A 41 -8.19 -4.74 -7.27
C ILE A 41 -8.45 -5.61 -8.52
N GLY A 42 -8.27 -6.93 -8.43
CA GLY A 42 -8.58 -7.83 -9.54
C GLY A 42 -10.07 -7.84 -9.88
N ASN A 43 -10.96 -7.84 -8.89
CA ASN A 43 -12.41 -7.72 -9.11
C ASN A 43 -12.76 -6.41 -9.82
N MET A 44 -12.15 -5.29 -9.42
CA MET A 44 -12.35 -4.00 -10.08
C MET A 44 -11.92 -4.04 -11.56
N LEU A 45 -10.74 -4.60 -11.84
CA LEU A 45 -10.24 -4.76 -13.21
C LEU A 45 -11.16 -5.66 -14.05
N ASP A 46 -11.59 -6.80 -13.52
CA ASP A 46 -12.48 -7.74 -14.20
C ASP A 46 -13.87 -7.16 -14.43
N LYS A 47 -14.40 -6.37 -13.48
CA LYS A 47 -15.65 -5.63 -13.65
C LYS A 47 -15.53 -4.60 -14.76
N PHE A 48 -14.48 -3.77 -14.74
CA PHE A 48 -14.29 -2.77 -15.79
C PHE A 48 -14.10 -3.42 -17.17
N ALA A 49 -13.33 -4.51 -17.25
CA ALA A 49 -13.17 -5.28 -18.49
C ALA A 49 -14.52 -5.75 -19.05
N ARG A 50 -15.43 -6.22 -18.20
CA ARG A 50 -16.78 -6.63 -18.61
C ARG A 50 -17.59 -5.47 -19.19
N GLU A 51 -17.50 -4.28 -18.62
CA GLU A 51 -18.21 -3.08 -19.09
C GLU A 51 -17.76 -2.64 -20.49
N ILE A 52 -16.52 -2.96 -20.87
CA ILE A 52 -15.99 -2.71 -22.23
C ILE A 52 -16.04 -3.95 -23.13
N GLY A 53 -16.82 -4.98 -22.75
CA GLY A 53 -17.08 -6.17 -23.59
C GLY A 53 -15.96 -7.22 -23.60
N ILE A 54 -15.03 -7.18 -22.66
CA ILE A 54 -13.92 -8.15 -22.55
C ILE A 54 -14.34 -9.32 -21.63
N PRO A 55 -14.17 -10.59 -22.05
CA PRO A 55 -14.46 -11.75 -21.21
C PRO A 55 -13.45 -11.93 -20.08
N PHE A 56 -13.85 -12.68 -19.05
CA PHE A 56 -12.93 -13.07 -17.97
C PHE A 56 -11.87 -14.09 -18.47
N PRO A 57 -10.60 -13.97 -18.04
CA PRO A 57 -10.02 -12.97 -17.14
C PRO A 57 -9.71 -11.64 -17.85
N GLY A 58 -10.15 -10.52 -17.25
CA GLY A 58 -10.06 -9.19 -17.87
C GLY A 58 -8.71 -8.51 -17.68
N GLY A 59 -8.03 -8.77 -16.56
CA GLY A 59 -6.76 -8.13 -16.19
C GLY A 59 -5.70 -8.06 -17.31
N PRO A 60 -5.34 -9.17 -17.98
CA PRO A 60 -4.35 -9.17 -19.05
C PRO A 60 -4.72 -8.27 -20.23
N LYS A 61 -6.01 -8.18 -20.58
CA LYS A 61 -6.45 -7.35 -21.70
C LYS A 61 -6.49 -5.87 -21.33
N ILE A 62 -6.85 -5.54 -20.09
CA ILE A 62 -6.72 -4.16 -19.57
C ILE A 62 -5.26 -3.71 -19.64
N GLU A 63 -4.31 -4.58 -19.28
CA GLU A 63 -2.88 -4.29 -19.40
C GLU A 63 -2.41 -4.09 -20.83
N GLU A 64 -2.89 -4.92 -21.77
CA GLU A 64 -2.59 -4.72 -23.19
C GLU A 64 -3.12 -3.38 -23.72
N LEU A 65 -4.35 -3.01 -23.36
CA LEU A 65 -4.98 -1.76 -23.77
C LEU A 65 -4.29 -0.54 -23.15
N ALA A 66 -3.87 -0.63 -21.89
CA ALA A 66 -3.19 0.43 -21.16
C ALA A 66 -1.87 0.85 -21.82
N LYS A 67 -1.16 -0.07 -22.51
CA LYS A 67 0.09 0.24 -23.23
C LYS A 67 -0.08 1.29 -24.32
N ASN A 68 -1.29 1.42 -24.87
CA ASN A 68 -1.63 2.37 -25.92
C ASN A 68 -2.29 3.65 -25.38
N GLY A 69 -2.50 3.76 -24.07
CA GLY A 69 -2.99 4.97 -23.43
C GLY A 69 -1.91 6.06 -23.44
N ARG A 70 -2.33 7.29 -23.68
CA ARG A 70 -1.47 8.49 -23.76
C ARG A 70 -1.87 9.55 -22.75
N ASN A 71 -3.16 9.64 -22.44
CA ASN A 71 -3.69 10.67 -21.56
C ASN A 71 -4.04 10.10 -20.19
N LEU A 72 -3.56 10.75 -19.14
CA LEU A 72 -3.94 10.43 -17.77
C LEU A 72 -5.27 11.13 -17.43
N LEU A 73 -6.32 10.35 -17.30
CA LEU A 73 -7.64 10.79 -16.87
C LEU A 73 -7.71 10.94 -15.35
N ASN A 74 -8.49 11.91 -14.90
CA ASN A 74 -8.67 12.15 -13.47
C ASN A 74 -9.54 11.06 -12.83
N LEU A 75 -8.91 10.24 -11.98
CA LEU A 75 -9.56 9.22 -11.15
C LEU A 75 -9.36 9.55 -9.67
N PRO A 76 -10.27 9.12 -8.77
CA PRO A 76 -10.11 9.34 -7.34
C PRO A 76 -8.94 8.53 -6.78
N TYR A 77 -8.16 9.15 -5.89
CA TYR A 77 -7.04 8.53 -5.19
C TYR A 77 -7.42 8.30 -3.73
N SER A 78 -7.92 7.10 -3.43
CA SER A 78 -8.59 6.78 -2.15
C SER A 78 -7.72 5.91 -1.25
N VAL A 79 -6.78 6.53 -0.54
CA VAL A 79 -5.97 5.89 0.51
C VAL A 79 -6.35 6.45 1.88
N LYS A 80 -6.69 5.59 2.82
CA LYS A 80 -7.03 5.96 4.21
C LYS A 80 -6.15 5.14 5.16
N GLY A 81 -5.22 5.80 5.86
CA GLY A 81 -4.25 5.09 6.68
C GLY A 81 -3.38 4.15 5.82
N MET A 82 -3.53 2.84 5.99
CA MET A 82 -2.87 1.82 5.16
C MET A 82 -3.83 1.12 4.20
N ASP A 83 -5.10 1.53 4.18
CA ASP A 83 -6.15 0.89 3.40
C ASP A 83 -6.45 1.60 2.08
N THR A 84 -6.99 0.84 1.13
CA THR A 84 -7.36 1.30 -0.22
C THR A 84 -8.84 1.08 -0.50
N SER A 85 -9.40 1.85 -1.43
CA SER A 85 -10.77 1.65 -1.94
C SER A 85 -10.81 1.85 -3.45
N PHE A 86 -11.35 0.86 -4.17
CA PHE A 86 -11.33 0.82 -5.63
C PHE A 86 -12.70 1.10 -6.28
N SER A 87 -13.79 1.10 -5.52
CA SER A 87 -15.14 1.38 -6.06
C SER A 87 -15.24 2.75 -6.71
N GLY A 88 -14.62 3.77 -6.11
CA GLY A 88 -14.60 5.12 -6.67
C GLY A 88 -13.85 5.19 -8.01
N ILE A 89 -12.76 4.43 -8.14
CA ILE A 89 -12.01 4.32 -9.40
C ILE A 89 -12.89 3.70 -10.48
N PHE A 90 -13.56 2.58 -10.16
CA PHE A 90 -14.50 1.94 -11.08
C PHE A 90 -15.59 2.90 -11.54
N THR A 91 -16.32 3.55 -10.62
CA THR A 91 -17.39 4.49 -10.98
C THR A 91 -16.87 5.65 -11.83
N ALA A 92 -15.71 6.21 -11.51
CA ALA A 92 -15.10 7.28 -12.29
C ALA A 92 -14.70 6.82 -13.70
N ALA A 93 -14.18 5.60 -13.84
CA ALA A 93 -13.84 5.01 -15.14
C ALA A 93 -15.07 4.81 -16.02
N ILE A 94 -16.19 4.33 -15.46
CA ILE A 94 -17.47 4.21 -16.19
C ILE A 94 -17.99 5.58 -16.63
N ASN A 95 -17.85 6.61 -15.78
CA ASN A 95 -18.23 7.96 -16.15
C ASN A 95 -17.38 8.52 -17.31
N HIS A 96 -16.08 8.21 -17.35
CA HIS A 96 -15.22 8.57 -18.48
C HIS A 96 -15.59 7.80 -19.75
N LEU A 97 -15.90 6.52 -19.63
CA LEU A 97 -16.41 5.70 -20.74
C LEU A 97 -17.70 6.30 -21.33
N ALA A 98 -18.64 6.71 -20.49
CA ALA A 98 -19.89 7.35 -20.90
C ALA A 98 -19.69 8.72 -21.60
N LYS A 99 -18.57 9.40 -21.31
CA LYS A 99 -18.18 10.65 -21.99
C LYS A 99 -17.49 10.42 -23.34
N GLY A 100 -17.23 9.17 -23.72
CA GLY A 100 -16.55 8.82 -24.96
C GLY A 100 -15.02 8.96 -24.89
N GLU A 101 -14.44 8.99 -23.70
CA GLU A 101 -12.98 8.96 -23.53
C GLU A 101 -12.41 7.63 -24.07
N SER A 102 -11.15 7.65 -24.52
CA SER A 102 -10.49 6.46 -25.07
C SER A 102 -10.41 5.34 -24.02
N VAL A 103 -10.82 4.13 -24.40
CA VAL A 103 -10.70 2.94 -23.54
C VAL A 103 -9.25 2.68 -23.14
N GLN A 104 -8.29 2.94 -24.03
CA GLN A 104 -6.87 2.81 -23.77
C GLN A 104 -6.41 3.81 -22.69
N ASP A 105 -6.85 5.07 -22.78
CA ASP A 105 -6.57 6.10 -21.77
C ASP A 105 -7.21 5.78 -20.41
N ILE A 106 -8.43 5.21 -20.41
CA ILE A 106 -9.08 4.75 -19.18
C ILE A 106 -8.30 3.59 -18.55
N CYS A 107 -7.92 2.57 -19.33
CA CYS A 107 -7.13 1.43 -18.85
C CYS A 107 -5.78 1.89 -18.27
N TYR A 108 -5.10 2.78 -18.98
CA TYR A 108 -3.84 3.41 -18.53
C TYR A 108 -4.02 4.13 -17.20
N SER A 109 -5.05 4.98 -17.10
CA SER A 109 -5.33 5.77 -15.91
C SER A 109 -5.72 4.91 -14.70
N ILE A 110 -6.49 3.84 -14.91
CA ILE A 110 -6.83 2.87 -13.88
C ILE A 110 -5.55 2.24 -13.32
N GLN A 111 -4.66 1.74 -14.18
CA GLN A 111 -3.41 1.10 -13.73
C GLN A 111 -2.51 2.06 -12.98
N GLU A 112 -2.22 3.23 -13.56
CA GLU A 112 -1.38 4.25 -12.92
C GLU A 112 -1.95 4.65 -11.56
N THR A 113 -3.25 4.90 -11.45
CA THR A 113 -3.87 5.34 -10.20
C THR A 113 -3.92 4.23 -9.16
N ALA A 114 -4.46 3.06 -9.52
CA ALA A 114 -4.67 1.97 -8.57
C ALA A 114 -3.36 1.36 -8.08
N PHE A 115 -2.37 1.18 -8.96
CA PHE A 115 -1.06 0.64 -8.57
C PHE A 115 -0.24 1.66 -7.77
N SER A 116 -0.39 2.96 -8.03
CA SER A 116 0.21 4.01 -7.18
C SER A 116 -0.32 3.94 -5.75
N MET A 117 -1.63 3.72 -5.58
CA MET A 117 -2.24 3.55 -4.26
C MET A 117 -1.67 2.33 -3.53
N LEU A 118 -1.50 1.20 -4.22
CA LEU A 118 -0.87 0.00 -3.64
C LEU A 118 0.59 0.23 -3.26
N CYS A 119 1.36 0.91 -4.11
CA CYS A 119 2.75 1.23 -3.81
C CYS A 119 2.85 2.17 -2.60
N GLU A 120 1.96 3.15 -2.48
CA GLU A 120 1.92 4.04 -1.31
C GLU A 120 1.60 3.32 -0.01
N THR A 121 0.59 2.44 0.01
CA THR A 121 0.24 1.71 1.22
C THR A 121 1.31 0.68 1.59
N LEU A 122 1.91 0.03 0.59
CA LEU A 122 3.04 -0.88 0.80
C LEU A 122 4.26 -0.13 1.34
N GLU A 123 4.59 1.05 0.80
CA GLU A 123 5.65 1.90 1.32
C GLU A 123 5.38 2.30 2.77
N ARG A 124 4.14 2.71 3.11
CA ARG A 124 3.76 2.98 4.51
C ARG A 124 4.02 1.77 5.41
N ALA A 125 3.65 0.57 4.96
CA ALA A 125 3.90 -0.65 5.72
C ALA A 125 5.39 -0.96 5.89
N ILE A 126 6.26 -0.63 4.93
CA ILE A 126 7.72 -0.72 5.07
C ILE A 126 8.20 0.11 6.27
N TYR A 127 7.75 1.37 6.37
CA TYR A 127 8.17 2.25 7.46
C TYR A 127 7.54 1.90 8.81
N THR A 128 6.33 1.35 8.81
CA THR A 128 5.68 0.85 10.03
C THR A 128 6.33 -0.43 10.55
N THR A 129 6.71 -1.35 9.67
CA THR A 129 7.18 -2.70 10.08
C THR A 129 8.69 -2.85 10.15
N GLY A 130 9.44 -2.00 9.44
CA GLY A 130 10.89 -2.08 9.31
C GLY A 130 11.38 -3.23 8.43
N LYS A 131 10.47 -3.99 7.79
CA LYS A 131 10.81 -5.09 6.89
C LYS A 131 11.51 -4.56 5.64
N ARG A 132 12.49 -5.31 5.13
CA ARG A 132 13.33 -4.93 3.97
C ARG A 132 13.20 -5.84 2.77
N GLU A 133 12.32 -6.83 2.86
CA GLU A 133 11.96 -7.70 1.77
C GLU A 133 10.49 -7.49 1.44
N ILE A 134 10.17 -7.52 0.15
CA ILE A 134 8.79 -7.48 -0.35
C ILE A 134 8.57 -8.78 -1.10
N LEU A 135 7.49 -9.49 -0.80
CA LEU A 135 7.04 -10.66 -1.53
C LEU A 135 5.73 -10.34 -2.26
N LEU A 136 5.79 -10.32 -3.58
CA LEU A 136 4.63 -10.05 -4.42
C LEU A 136 3.95 -11.38 -4.84
N THR A 137 2.63 -11.48 -4.62
CA THR A 137 1.86 -12.71 -4.90
C THR A 137 0.39 -12.42 -5.27
N GLY A 138 -0.25 -13.40 -5.90
CA GLY A 138 -1.65 -13.34 -6.35
C GLY A 138 -1.80 -13.17 -7.86
N GLY A 139 -3.01 -13.33 -8.39
CA GLY A 139 -3.23 -13.28 -9.85
C GLY A 139 -2.88 -11.95 -10.50
N VAL A 140 -3.08 -10.84 -9.79
CA VAL A 140 -2.79 -9.48 -10.28
C VAL A 140 -1.30 -9.16 -10.18
N ALA A 141 -0.54 -9.85 -9.34
CA ALA A 141 0.91 -9.73 -9.23
C ALA A 141 1.66 -10.12 -10.52
N ARG A 142 0.97 -10.68 -11.52
CA ARG A 142 1.56 -10.99 -12.84
C ARG A 142 1.60 -9.77 -13.77
N ASN A 143 0.90 -8.69 -13.43
CA ASN A 143 0.89 -7.47 -14.21
C ASN A 143 2.27 -6.81 -14.20
N VAL A 144 2.81 -6.53 -15.39
CA VAL A 144 4.16 -6.02 -15.58
C VAL A 144 4.29 -4.61 -15.01
N LYS A 145 3.30 -3.75 -15.27
CA LYS A 145 3.31 -2.36 -14.79
C LYS A 145 3.31 -2.28 -13.26
N LEU A 146 2.52 -3.12 -12.58
CA LEU A 146 2.53 -3.21 -11.12
C LEU A 146 3.90 -3.64 -10.59
N ARG A 147 4.54 -4.64 -11.22
CA ARG A 147 5.89 -5.10 -10.84
C ARG A 147 6.92 -3.98 -10.98
N GLU A 148 6.93 -3.29 -12.12
CA GLU A 148 7.83 -2.16 -12.38
C GLU A 148 7.70 -1.08 -11.29
N MET A 149 6.47 -0.66 -10.98
CA MET A 149 6.24 0.36 -9.94
C MET A 149 6.67 -0.10 -8.55
N ILE A 150 6.45 -1.38 -8.21
CA ILE A 150 6.89 -1.94 -6.92
C ILE A 150 8.41 -2.00 -6.85
N VAL A 151 9.09 -2.38 -7.93
CA VAL A 151 10.56 -2.41 -7.99
C VAL A 151 11.14 -1.00 -7.81
N ASP A 152 10.58 0.01 -8.49
CA ASP A 152 10.99 1.40 -8.32
C ASP A 152 10.78 1.88 -6.87
N MET A 153 9.60 1.62 -6.30
CA MET A 153 9.28 1.97 -4.91
C MET A 153 10.21 1.26 -3.92
N ALA A 154 10.48 -0.03 -4.13
CA ALA A 154 11.36 -0.82 -3.29
C ALA A 154 12.80 -0.29 -3.33
N HIS A 155 13.30 0.06 -4.51
CA HIS A 155 14.62 0.66 -4.67
C HIS A 155 14.74 2.00 -3.93
N GLN A 156 13.73 2.88 -4.04
CA GLN A 156 13.68 4.14 -3.27
C GLN A 156 13.63 3.92 -1.75
N SER A 157 13.04 2.81 -1.32
CA SER A 157 12.85 2.45 0.09
C SER A 157 13.97 1.54 0.65
N GLY A 158 14.97 1.20 -0.17
CA GLY A 158 16.07 0.30 0.22
C GLY A 158 15.61 -1.13 0.53
N CYS A 159 14.63 -1.64 -0.22
CA CYS A 159 14.05 -2.97 -0.05
C CYS A 159 14.35 -3.88 -1.25
N THR A 160 14.38 -5.18 -1.01
CA THR A 160 14.54 -6.21 -2.05
C THR A 160 13.17 -6.77 -2.42
N VAL A 161 12.90 -6.93 -3.72
CA VAL A 161 11.64 -7.51 -4.22
C VAL A 161 11.85 -8.97 -4.58
N HIS A 162 10.95 -9.81 -4.08
CA HIS A 162 10.83 -11.22 -4.43
C HIS A 162 9.51 -11.43 -5.15
N GLU A 163 9.59 -11.87 -6.40
CA GLU A 163 8.40 -12.20 -7.18
C GLU A 163 8.12 -13.69 -7.07
N THR A 164 6.90 -14.05 -6.69
CA THR A 164 6.48 -15.45 -6.75
C THR A 164 6.50 -15.92 -8.21
N PRO A 165 7.02 -17.12 -8.54
CA PRO A 165 6.97 -17.64 -9.90
C PRO A 165 5.52 -17.70 -10.39
N LEU A 166 5.31 -17.39 -11.68
CA LEU A 166 4.00 -17.11 -12.25
C LEU A 166 3.00 -18.25 -12.08
N GLU A 167 3.49 -19.49 -12.16
CA GLU A 167 2.74 -20.73 -11.98
C GLU A 167 2.20 -20.93 -10.55
N TYR A 168 2.81 -20.25 -9.56
CA TYR A 168 2.39 -20.29 -8.15
C TYR A 168 1.69 -19.00 -7.69
N CYS A 169 1.54 -18.01 -8.57
CA CYS A 169 0.81 -16.76 -8.26
C CYS A 169 -0.71 -16.95 -8.26
N MET A 170 -1.22 -17.90 -9.05
CA MET A 170 -2.64 -18.25 -9.08
C MET A 170 -2.98 -19.27 -7.99
N ASP A 171 -4.26 -19.36 -7.64
CA ASP A 171 -4.73 -20.36 -6.69
C ASP A 171 -4.35 -21.77 -7.17
N ASN A 172 -3.64 -22.51 -6.32
CA ASN A 172 -3.13 -23.83 -6.66
C ASN A 172 -3.09 -24.73 -5.41
N GLY A 173 -3.20 -26.05 -5.61
CA GLY A 173 -3.17 -26.99 -4.49
C GLY A 173 -1.82 -27.07 -3.76
N THR A 174 -0.71 -26.68 -4.41
CA THR A 174 0.63 -26.79 -3.81
C THR A 174 0.83 -25.80 -2.66
N MET A 175 0.25 -24.60 -2.73
CA MET A 175 0.32 -23.63 -1.63
C MET A 175 -0.47 -24.11 -0.40
N ILE A 176 -1.61 -24.79 -0.63
CA ILE A 176 -2.43 -25.38 0.44
C ILE A 176 -1.67 -26.54 1.09
N ALA A 177 -1.11 -27.45 0.28
CA ALA A 177 -0.31 -28.56 0.76
C ALA A 177 0.93 -28.08 1.55
N GLN A 178 1.61 -27.03 1.06
CA GLN A 178 2.77 -26.45 1.75
C GLN A 178 2.38 -25.83 3.09
N ALA A 179 1.26 -25.09 3.18
CA ALA A 179 0.78 -24.52 4.44
C ALA A 179 0.40 -25.63 5.44
N ALA A 180 -0.38 -26.63 5.00
CA ALA A 180 -0.79 -27.77 5.82
C ALA A 180 0.43 -28.58 6.31
N MET A 181 1.41 -28.83 5.44
CA MET A 181 2.65 -29.51 5.80
C MET A 181 3.43 -28.73 6.87
N LEU A 182 3.56 -27.40 6.73
CA LEU A 182 4.24 -26.57 7.72
C LEU A 182 3.52 -26.59 9.07
N MET A 183 2.18 -26.50 9.07
CA MET A 183 1.37 -26.63 10.28
C MET A 183 1.58 -28.01 10.94
N PHE A 184 1.51 -29.08 10.15
CA PHE A 184 1.67 -30.45 10.61
C PHE A 184 3.07 -30.70 11.20
N GLN A 185 4.12 -30.21 10.54
CA GLN A 185 5.51 -30.32 11.03
C GLN A 185 5.74 -29.60 12.35
N ASN A 186 4.96 -28.54 12.63
CA ASN A 186 5.00 -27.81 13.89
C ASN A 186 3.96 -28.32 14.91
N GLY A 187 3.49 -29.55 14.77
CA GLY A 187 2.61 -30.20 15.75
C GLY A 187 1.14 -29.76 15.72
N ILE A 188 0.73 -28.90 14.77
CA ILE A 188 -0.67 -28.50 14.64
C ILE A 188 -1.46 -29.64 13.99
N ARG A 189 -2.61 -29.99 14.58
CA ARG A 189 -3.52 -31.05 14.13
C ARG A 189 -4.94 -30.54 14.15
N GLN A 190 -5.80 -31.10 13.31
CA GLN A 190 -7.23 -30.81 13.27
C GLN A 190 -8.02 -32.13 13.26
N THR A 191 -9.14 -32.17 13.98
CA THR A 191 -10.15 -33.23 13.83
C THR A 191 -11.09 -32.90 12.68
N ILE A 192 -11.88 -33.86 12.22
CA ILE A 192 -12.83 -33.65 11.10
C ILE A 192 -13.81 -32.53 11.43
N GLU A 193 -14.28 -32.46 12.67
CA GLU A 193 -15.22 -31.44 13.16
C GLU A 193 -14.63 -30.02 13.11
N GLN A 194 -13.29 -29.89 13.13
CA GLN A 194 -12.57 -28.62 13.05
C GLN A 194 -12.29 -28.15 11.61
N THR A 195 -12.72 -28.92 10.59
CA THR A 195 -12.47 -28.61 9.16
C THR A 195 -13.66 -27.97 8.44
N ALA A 196 -14.62 -27.42 9.19
CA ALA A 196 -15.73 -26.67 8.62
C ALA A 196 -15.23 -25.47 7.80
N VAL A 197 -15.91 -25.17 6.69
CA VAL A 197 -15.57 -24.03 5.83
C VAL A 197 -15.94 -22.72 6.52
N ASP A 198 -14.96 -21.82 6.65
CA ASP A 198 -15.17 -20.44 7.08
C ASP A 198 -14.83 -19.46 5.96
N GLN A 199 -15.85 -18.79 5.43
CA GLN A 199 -15.70 -17.80 4.36
C GLN A 199 -15.10 -16.47 4.85
N ARG A 200 -15.06 -16.24 6.17
CA ARG A 200 -14.54 -15.02 6.81
C ARG A 200 -13.21 -15.26 7.52
N PHE A 201 -12.57 -16.39 7.24
CA PHE A 201 -11.33 -16.79 7.87
C PHE A 201 -10.25 -15.72 7.71
N ARG A 202 -9.84 -15.09 8.82
CA ARG A 202 -8.78 -14.09 8.81
C ARG A 202 -7.42 -14.76 8.92
N ILE A 203 -6.45 -14.21 8.21
CA ILE A 203 -5.07 -14.69 8.29
C ILE A 203 -4.46 -14.45 9.68
N ASP A 204 -4.99 -13.49 10.44
CA ASP A 204 -4.62 -13.20 11.83
C ASP A 204 -4.92 -14.36 12.80
N ASP A 205 -5.95 -15.15 12.47
CA ASP A 205 -6.40 -16.30 13.26
C ASP A 205 -5.63 -17.58 12.90
N ALA A 206 -4.95 -17.60 11.75
CA ALA A 206 -4.20 -18.74 11.28
C ALA A 206 -2.86 -18.86 12.03
N PRO A 207 -2.59 -19.99 12.72
CA PRO A 207 -1.31 -20.20 13.37
C PRO A 207 -0.20 -20.38 12.31
N ALA A 208 0.90 -19.65 12.48
CA ALA A 208 2.06 -19.68 11.60
C ALA A 208 3.35 -19.83 12.44
N PRO A 209 3.54 -20.94 13.18
CA PRO A 209 4.66 -21.13 14.11
C PRO A 209 6.06 -21.05 13.46
N TRP A 210 6.14 -21.16 12.13
CA TRP A 210 7.38 -20.94 11.37
C TRP A 210 7.74 -19.46 11.16
N ILE A 211 6.95 -18.52 11.69
CA ILE A 211 7.17 -17.07 11.60
C ILE A 211 7.84 -16.55 12.87
N ASN A 212 9.10 -16.13 12.73
CA ASN A 212 9.93 -15.59 13.81
C ASN A 212 10.23 -14.09 13.64
N GLY A 213 9.63 -13.44 12.65
CA GLY A 213 9.85 -12.03 12.34
C GLY A 213 9.47 -11.12 13.51
N ARG A 214 10.21 -10.03 13.69
CA ARG A 214 9.84 -8.93 14.59
C ARG A 214 9.50 -7.70 13.77
N ILE A 215 8.56 -6.92 14.26
CA ILE A 215 8.25 -5.61 13.72
C ILE A 215 9.08 -4.60 14.50
N LYS A 216 9.79 -3.74 13.77
CA LYS A 216 10.51 -2.61 14.34
C LYS A 216 10.16 -1.39 13.53
N SER A 217 9.56 -0.38 14.16
CA SER A 217 9.36 0.88 13.48
C SER A 217 10.73 1.48 13.10
N ILE A 218 10.79 2.09 11.91
CA ILE A 218 12.03 2.74 11.45
C ILE A 218 12.35 3.96 12.33
N GLU A 219 13.64 4.22 12.49
CA GLU A 219 14.18 5.36 13.24
C GLU A 219 13.71 6.74 12.72
N TRP A 220 13.92 7.74 13.57
CA TRP A 220 13.49 9.13 13.40
C TRP A 220 14.04 9.77 12.11
N GLY A 221 13.25 10.69 11.53
CA GLY A 221 13.70 11.60 10.46
C GLY A 221 13.23 11.23 9.06
N LYS A 222 12.96 9.96 8.74
CA LYS A 222 12.45 9.56 7.41
C LYS A 222 11.24 8.64 7.51
N GLY A 223 10.11 9.07 6.94
CA GLY A 223 8.93 8.24 6.75
C GLY A 223 8.63 7.97 5.27
N ALA A 224 7.57 7.21 5.01
CA ALA A 224 7.10 6.95 3.65
C ALA A 224 6.81 8.25 2.90
N GLU A 225 6.16 9.23 3.51
CA GLU A 225 5.67 10.40 2.79
C GLU A 225 6.51 11.67 2.97
N SER A 226 7.30 11.75 4.04
CA SER A 226 8.01 12.99 4.40
C SER A 226 9.34 12.72 5.07
N LEU A 227 10.28 13.62 4.83
CA LEU A 227 11.49 13.80 5.61
C LEU A 227 11.21 14.86 6.68
N ILE A 228 11.66 14.60 7.90
CA ILE A 228 11.51 15.49 9.04
C ILE A 228 12.92 15.84 9.53
N GLU A 229 13.23 17.12 9.52
CA GLU A 229 14.52 17.65 9.96
C GLU A 229 14.30 18.68 11.06
N GLN A 230 15.24 18.78 12.00
CA GLN A 230 15.26 19.87 12.96
C GLN A 230 16.00 21.06 12.35
N GLY A 231 15.43 22.26 12.52
CA GLY A 231 16.00 23.50 11.99
C GLY A 231 15.96 24.64 13.00
N ASN A 232 16.35 25.83 12.53
CA ASN A 232 16.18 27.09 13.23
C ASN A 232 15.39 28.06 12.34
N PHE A 233 14.39 28.72 12.90
CA PHE A 233 13.63 29.76 12.22
C PHE A 233 13.53 31.00 13.11
N LEU A 234 14.15 32.09 12.68
CA LEU A 234 14.21 33.36 13.41
C LEU A 234 14.67 33.21 14.88
N GLY A 235 15.68 32.37 15.12
CA GLY A 235 16.22 32.11 16.46
C GLY A 235 15.48 31.02 17.25
N ASN A 236 14.33 30.53 16.77
CA ASN A 236 13.57 29.47 17.43
C ASN A 236 13.90 28.09 16.84
N THR A 237 13.93 27.06 17.69
CA THR A 237 14.01 25.66 17.22
C THR A 237 12.73 25.31 16.49
N CYS A 238 12.84 24.71 15.30
CA CYS A 238 11.69 24.31 14.49
C CYS A 238 11.85 22.91 13.91
N ILE A 239 10.75 22.39 13.38
CA ILE A 239 10.71 21.21 12.52
C ILE A 239 10.47 21.65 11.08
N ILE A 240 11.27 21.13 10.16
CA ILE A 240 11.10 21.26 8.72
C ILE A 240 10.59 19.91 8.21
N LYS A 241 9.32 19.88 7.81
CA LYS A 241 8.68 18.69 7.23
C LYS A 241 8.60 18.84 5.72
N LYS A 242 9.43 18.07 5.00
CA LYS A 242 9.51 18.08 3.54
C LYS A 242 8.79 16.87 2.95
N ARG A 243 7.78 17.10 2.10
CA ARG A 243 7.10 16.00 1.41
C ARG A 243 7.91 15.55 0.21
N ILE A 244 8.18 14.24 0.10
CA ILE A 244 9.10 13.69 -0.90
C ILE A 244 8.31 13.25 -2.14
N SER A 245 8.78 13.67 -3.32
CA SER A 245 8.25 13.21 -4.61
C SER A 245 8.53 11.72 -4.82
N LYS A 246 7.57 11.01 -5.41
CA LYS A 246 7.63 9.56 -5.66
C LYS A 246 7.79 9.29 -7.14
N ASN A 247 8.90 8.64 -7.52
CA ASN A 247 9.21 8.38 -8.93
C ASN A 247 8.47 7.16 -9.49
N TYR A 248 8.01 6.25 -8.62
CA TYR A 248 7.31 5.03 -8.98
C TYR A 248 5.91 5.28 -9.54
N ARG A 249 5.40 6.52 -9.48
CA ARG A 249 4.09 6.91 -9.97
C ARG A 249 4.19 8.04 -10.98
N ASN A 250 3.19 8.14 -11.86
CA ASN A 250 3.08 9.23 -12.83
C ASN A 250 3.24 10.62 -12.16
N SER A 251 4.06 11.49 -12.75
CA SER A 251 4.41 12.81 -12.21
C SER A 251 3.20 13.74 -12.00
N THR A 252 2.15 13.57 -12.80
CA THR A 252 0.89 14.32 -12.66
C THR A 252 0.14 13.88 -11.41
N ILE A 253 0.08 12.57 -11.13
CA ILE A 253 -0.51 12.03 -9.90
C ILE A 253 0.31 12.50 -8.69
N ASP A 254 1.63 12.38 -8.77
CA ASP A 254 2.54 12.78 -7.69
C ASP A 254 2.38 14.27 -7.35
N GLY A 255 2.48 15.16 -8.34
CA GLY A 255 2.34 16.60 -8.14
C GLY A 255 0.99 16.99 -7.55
N LYS A 256 -0.09 16.35 -8.01
CA LYS A 256 -1.43 16.57 -7.45
C LYS A 256 -1.50 16.16 -5.98
N ILE A 257 -1.01 14.97 -5.63
CA ILE A 257 -0.99 14.46 -4.25
C ILE A 257 -0.16 15.37 -3.35
N LEU A 258 1.05 15.74 -3.77
CA LEU A 258 1.95 16.61 -3.01
C LEU A 258 1.27 17.95 -2.70
N LYS A 259 0.65 18.58 -3.70
CA LYS A 259 -0.03 19.87 -3.56
C LYS A 259 -1.27 19.77 -2.68
N GLU A 260 -2.14 18.80 -2.93
CA GLU A 260 -3.40 18.65 -2.20
C GLU A 260 -3.18 18.31 -0.73
N ARG A 261 -2.28 17.37 -0.42
CA ARG A 261 -2.04 16.94 0.97
C ARG A 261 -1.31 18.01 1.77
N THR A 262 -0.31 18.67 1.18
CA THR A 262 0.39 19.78 1.83
C THR A 262 -0.56 20.94 2.11
N GLY A 263 -1.41 21.31 1.12
CA GLY A 263 -2.42 22.34 1.30
C GLY A 263 -3.48 21.99 2.35
N LYS A 264 -3.94 20.74 2.40
CA LYS A 264 -4.87 20.26 3.44
C LYS A 264 -4.22 20.29 4.83
N GLU A 265 -2.99 19.83 4.95
CA GLU A 265 -2.24 19.82 6.21
C GLU A 265 -2.03 21.23 6.76
N LEU A 266 -1.57 22.18 5.94
CA LEU A 266 -1.44 23.59 6.33
C LEU A 266 -2.76 24.18 6.84
N LYS A 267 -3.88 23.91 6.14
CA LYS A 267 -5.21 24.39 6.55
C LYS A 267 -5.67 23.78 7.89
N ILE A 268 -5.41 22.49 8.10
CA ILE A 268 -5.77 21.80 9.35
C ILE A 268 -4.91 22.32 10.50
N LEU A 269 -3.60 22.47 10.31
CA LEU A 269 -2.69 22.99 11.33
C LEU A 269 -3.07 24.42 11.72
N ALA A 270 -3.32 25.30 10.75
CA ALA A 270 -3.75 26.68 11.02
C ALA A 270 -5.05 26.74 11.83
N ARG A 271 -6.09 26.00 11.41
CA ARG A 271 -7.37 25.94 12.13
C ARG A 271 -7.27 25.28 13.50
N GLY A 272 -6.39 24.30 13.65
CA GLY A 272 -6.17 23.59 14.91
C GLY A 272 -5.55 24.48 16.00
N VAL A 273 -4.65 25.39 15.59
CA VAL A 273 -4.12 26.42 16.50
C VAL A 273 -5.23 27.39 16.93
N GLU A 274 -6.11 27.81 16.01
CA GLU A 274 -7.23 28.70 16.30
C GLU A 274 -8.30 28.06 17.20
N SER A 275 -8.42 26.73 17.21
CA SER A 275 -9.43 26.02 18.01
C SER A 275 -9.07 25.86 19.49
N GLY A 276 -7.91 26.35 19.92
CA GLY A 276 -7.42 26.19 21.31
C GLY A 276 -6.94 24.77 21.63
N LEU A 277 -6.78 23.91 20.63
CA LEU A 277 -6.16 22.59 20.77
C LEU A 277 -4.64 22.72 20.65
N ASN A 278 -3.90 21.78 21.24
CA ASN A 278 -2.45 21.76 21.16
C ASN A 278 -1.98 21.29 19.77
N PHE A 279 -1.88 22.23 18.83
CA PHE A 279 -1.33 22.04 17.49
C PHE A 279 0.01 22.77 17.37
N PRO A 280 0.98 22.25 16.59
CA PRO A 280 2.23 22.95 16.36
C PRO A 280 1.96 24.24 15.58
N LYS A 281 2.50 25.36 16.06
CA LYS A 281 2.39 26.63 15.33
C LYS A 281 3.08 26.53 13.98
N LEU A 282 2.43 27.06 12.95
CA LEU A 282 3.03 27.22 11.63
C LEU A 282 3.91 28.47 11.62
N PHE A 283 5.17 28.31 11.19
CA PHE A 283 6.10 29.42 11.05
C PHE A 283 6.16 29.91 9.60
N ASP A 284 6.32 28.98 8.64
CA ASP A 284 6.40 29.33 7.22
C ASP A 284 6.13 28.11 6.32
N TYR A 285 5.96 28.35 5.01
CA TYR A 285 5.85 27.33 3.98
C TYR A 285 6.73 27.64 2.76
N ASN A 286 7.73 26.78 2.51
CA ASN A 286 8.54 26.86 1.31
C ASN A 286 7.87 26.08 0.17
N ALA A 287 7.23 26.82 -0.75
CA ALA A 287 6.54 26.25 -1.90
C ALA A 287 7.46 25.57 -2.92
N LYS A 288 8.74 25.97 -3.02
CA LYS A 288 9.71 25.38 -3.95
C LYS A 288 10.12 23.98 -3.50
N GLU A 289 10.27 23.80 -2.19
CA GLU A 289 10.71 22.54 -1.61
C GLU A 289 9.57 21.67 -1.08
N MET A 290 8.33 22.16 -1.12
CA MET A 290 7.17 21.53 -0.49
C MET A 290 7.42 21.24 1.00
N ALA A 291 8.02 22.21 1.69
CA ALA A 291 8.46 22.08 3.08
C ALA A 291 7.65 22.99 4.01
N ILE A 292 7.06 22.40 5.04
CA ILE A 292 6.35 23.12 6.09
C ILE A 292 7.32 23.34 7.26
N ILE A 293 7.47 24.59 7.69
CA ILE A 293 8.26 24.97 8.86
C ILE A 293 7.30 25.22 10.01
N MET A 294 7.45 24.46 11.09
CA MET A 294 6.53 24.50 12.23
C MET A 294 7.26 24.35 13.57
N GLU A 295 6.56 24.69 14.65
CA GLU A 295 7.02 24.52 16.02
C GLU A 295 7.41 23.07 16.31
N LYS A 296 8.55 22.89 16.97
CA LYS A 296 8.94 21.59 17.52
C LYS A 296 8.16 21.36 18.81
N ILE A 297 7.40 20.27 18.86
CA ILE A 297 6.77 19.81 20.10
C ILE A 297 7.67 18.74 20.72
N ASP A 298 8.25 19.03 21.87
CA ASP A 298 9.04 18.06 22.63
C ASP A 298 8.11 17.09 23.39
N GLY A 299 8.44 15.81 23.36
CA GLY A 299 7.66 14.77 24.02
C GLY A 299 7.93 13.37 23.45
N LYS A 300 7.34 12.36 24.09
CA LYS A 300 7.30 11.00 23.55
C LYS A 300 6.12 10.87 22.59
N LEU A 301 6.30 10.11 21.51
CA LEU A 301 5.17 9.71 20.65
C LEU A 301 4.20 8.83 21.46
N LEU A 302 2.90 9.01 21.27
CA LEU A 302 1.86 8.27 22.00
C LEU A 302 2.09 6.75 21.98
N GLY A 303 2.47 6.18 20.83
CA GLY A 303 2.75 4.74 20.73
C GLY A 303 3.85 4.27 21.70
N LYS A 304 4.91 5.06 21.88
CA LYS A 304 5.98 4.72 22.84
C LYS A 304 5.53 4.84 24.30
N CYS A 305 4.59 5.73 24.60
CA CYS A 305 4.03 5.85 25.95
C CYS A 305 3.16 4.64 26.29
N LEU A 306 2.40 4.13 25.32
CA LEU A 306 1.52 2.98 25.51
C LEU A 306 2.30 1.67 25.66
N ASP A 307 3.40 1.50 24.90
CA ASP A 307 4.24 0.30 24.99
C ASP A 307 4.99 0.19 26.32
N GLU A 308 5.23 1.30 27.05
CA GLU A 308 5.92 1.29 28.36
C GLU A 308 5.02 0.82 29.52
N GLU A 309 3.69 0.74 29.32
CA GLU A 309 2.70 0.32 30.34
C GLU A 309 2.21 -1.14 30.18
N THR A 310 2.79 -1.92 29.25
CA THR A 310 2.45 -3.34 29.00
C THR A 310 3.66 -4.25 29.06
#